data_AF-W2VQG6-F1
#
_entry.id   AF-W2VQG6-F1
#
_cell.length_a   1.000
_cell.length_b   1.000
_cell.length_c   1.000
_cell.angle_alpha   90.00
_cell.angle_beta   90.00
_cell.angle_gamma   90.00
#
_symmetry.space_group_name_H-M   'P 1'
#
loop_
_entity.id
_entity.type
_entity.pdbx_description
1 polymer ?
#
loop_
_entity_poly.entity_id
_entity_poly.type
_entity_poly.pdbx_seq_one_letter_code
_entity_poly.pdbx_strand_id
1 'polypeptide(L)'
;MAPLLDALDDDLSARGHMEFLANMLPRDYGKQLSRCLFVVAENCAVNRLLATLMGTQFGCFKRIWRKVKTDLDVVHPLMLKLRTLSQSAKLRMLKCYFELLEHLDMNDDTLVEYLPPPAANRRLRALLKELKKVESVAKALEGAEVTLLDVRVWFDGLLTIKPQYERYIDPRAQIVHSPGFEAACVRVLGGDAGRLKRAERAALEPFRHRQAEAAGEAREDGEGPSSSEEDSFVVQLQKRRRIARKEVKYDLLASIQPTSNIAERYFSVARATLGQERHSLQPITLEIIMFLRQNAGYWNAQTVDNATQ
;
A
#
# COMPACT_ATOMS: atom_id res chain seq x y z
N MET A 1 17.98 0.53 1.46
CA MET A 1 17.95 1.88 2.04
C MET A 1 19.34 2.45 1.89
N ALA A 2 19.50 3.55 1.15
CA ALA A 2 20.41 4.60 1.61
C ALA A 2 19.53 5.49 2.52
N PRO A 3 20.03 5.97 3.66
CA PRO A 3 19.19 6.58 4.68
C PRO A 3 18.91 8.04 4.36
N LEU A 4 17.76 8.56 4.80
CA LEU A 4 17.40 10.00 4.79
C LEU A 4 18.27 10.84 5.76
N LEU A 5 19.27 10.19 6.33
CA LEU A 5 20.15 10.64 7.37
C LEU A 5 21.53 10.06 6.98
N ASP A 6 22.41 10.91 6.46
CA ASP A 6 23.64 10.51 5.76
C ASP A 6 24.93 11.00 6.46
N ALA A 7 24.84 11.52 7.69
CA ALA A 7 26.02 11.68 8.53
C ALA A 7 26.40 10.33 9.15
N LEU A 8 27.71 10.09 9.32
CA LEU A 8 28.23 8.87 9.97
C LEU A 8 27.67 8.64 11.40
N ASP A 9 27.11 9.69 12.02
CA ASP A 9 26.53 9.70 13.37
C ASP A 9 24.98 9.76 13.39
N ASP A 10 24.33 9.60 12.23
CA ASP A 10 22.90 9.79 12.15
C ASP A 10 22.07 8.63 12.75
N ASP A 11 21.10 8.99 13.59
CA ASP A 11 20.23 8.02 14.27
C ASP A 11 19.16 7.44 13.32
N LEU A 12 19.42 6.24 12.78
CA LEU A 12 18.46 5.50 11.94
C LEU A 12 17.31 4.86 12.73
N SER A 13 17.15 5.19 14.01
CA SER A 13 16.01 4.75 14.79
C SER A 13 14.71 5.41 14.31
N ALA A 14 13.58 4.86 14.78
CA ALA A 14 12.29 5.49 14.58
C ALA A 14 12.24 6.93 15.13
N ARG A 15 13.05 7.22 16.17
CA ARG A 15 13.12 8.53 16.79
C ARG A 15 13.90 9.52 15.93
N GLY A 16 15.08 9.14 15.43
CA GLY A 16 15.82 9.99 14.51
C GLY A 16 15.05 10.28 13.21
N HIS A 17 14.32 9.30 12.67
CA HIS A 17 13.39 9.56 11.55
C HIS A 17 12.25 10.53 11.91
N MET A 18 11.69 10.44 13.12
CA MET A 18 10.66 11.36 13.58
C MET A 18 11.21 12.79 13.73
N GLU A 19 12.38 12.95 14.31
CA GLU A 19 13.06 14.25 14.49
C GLU A 19 13.42 14.87 13.14
N PHE A 20 13.90 14.06 12.20
CA PHE A 20 14.10 14.48 10.82
C PHE A 20 12.82 15.01 10.19
N LEU A 21 11.72 14.26 10.24
CA LEU A 21 10.43 14.70 9.69
C LEU A 21 9.90 15.96 10.39
N ALA A 22 10.10 16.06 11.71
CA ALA A 22 9.72 17.24 12.50
C ALA A 22 10.47 18.51 12.07
N ASN A 23 11.69 18.39 11.56
CA ASN A 23 12.50 19.50 11.07
C ASN A 23 12.27 19.78 9.57
N MET A 24 12.21 18.71 8.76
CA MET A 24 12.08 18.78 7.31
C MET A 24 10.71 19.31 6.88
N LEU A 25 9.61 18.83 7.48
CA LEU A 25 8.26 19.24 7.07
C LEU A 25 7.99 20.74 7.27
N PRO A 26 8.37 21.38 8.41
CA PRO A 26 8.19 22.82 8.56
C PRO A 26 9.12 23.62 7.65
N ARG A 27 10.39 23.20 7.52
CA ARG A 27 11.40 23.91 6.75
C ARG A 27 11.09 23.91 5.25
N ASP A 28 10.76 22.76 4.70
CA ASP A 28 10.69 22.56 3.25
C ASP A 28 9.25 22.65 2.72
N TYR A 29 8.25 22.35 3.56
CA TYR A 29 6.83 22.30 3.15
C TYR A 29 5.91 23.22 3.96
N GLY A 30 6.41 23.90 4.99
CA GLY A 30 5.58 24.71 5.90
C GLY A 30 4.51 23.91 6.63
N LYS A 31 4.72 22.60 6.84
CA LYS A 31 3.78 21.70 7.51
C LYS A 31 4.37 21.20 8.83
N GLN A 32 3.57 21.20 9.88
CA GLN A 32 3.96 20.56 11.13
C GLN A 32 3.77 19.05 11.03
N LEU A 33 4.62 18.28 11.72
CA LEU A 33 4.52 16.82 11.81
C LEU A 33 3.15 16.36 12.34
N SER A 34 2.54 17.14 13.23
CA SER A 34 1.18 16.92 13.77
C SER A 34 0.08 16.93 12.70
N ARG A 35 0.35 17.46 11.50
CA ARG A 35 -0.58 17.47 10.37
C ARG A 35 -0.50 16.21 9.51
N CYS A 36 0.45 15.32 9.75
CA CYS A 36 0.51 14.03 9.09
C CYS A 36 -0.61 13.13 9.65
N LEU A 37 -1.56 12.74 8.80
CA LEU A 37 -2.69 11.89 9.21
C LEU A 37 -2.38 10.39 9.03
N PHE A 38 -1.49 10.07 8.09
CA PHE A 38 -1.21 8.70 7.66
C PHE A 38 0.24 8.53 7.22
N VAL A 39 0.83 7.37 7.50
CA VAL A 39 2.14 6.97 6.99
C VAL A 39 2.01 5.71 6.14
N VAL A 40 2.42 5.79 4.87
CA VAL A 40 2.59 4.63 3.98
C VAL A 40 4.06 4.27 3.91
N ALA A 41 4.47 3.13 4.44
CA ALA A 41 5.86 2.66 4.34
C ALA A 41 5.97 1.13 4.33
N GLU A 42 7.17 0.57 4.26
CA GLU A 42 7.34 -0.89 4.47
C GLU A 42 6.99 -1.27 5.92
N ASN A 43 6.36 -2.43 6.11
CA ASN A 43 6.03 -3.01 7.43
C ASN A 43 7.28 -3.59 8.11
N CYS A 44 8.20 -2.70 8.50
CA CYS A 44 9.35 -3.00 9.31
C CYS A 44 9.17 -2.43 10.73
N ALA A 45 9.94 -2.94 11.70
CA ALA A 45 9.82 -2.53 13.10
C ALA A 45 10.04 -1.02 13.28
N VAL A 46 11.00 -0.43 12.55
CA VAL A 46 11.31 1.00 12.59
C VAL A 46 10.11 1.83 12.14
N ASN A 47 9.50 1.52 10.99
CA ASN A 47 8.36 2.28 10.47
C ASN A 47 7.09 2.10 11.32
N ARG A 48 6.87 0.91 11.88
CA ARG A 48 5.77 0.68 12.83
C ARG A 48 5.96 1.53 14.08
N LEU A 49 7.17 1.56 14.63
CA LEU A 49 7.47 2.36 15.81
C LEU A 49 7.38 3.85 15.48
N LEU A 50 7.84 4.29 14.31
CA LEU A 50 7.71 5.67 13.84
C LEU A 50 6.24 6.12 13.79
N ALA A 51 5.36 5.31 13.18
CA ALA A 51 3.94 5.63 13.12
C ALA A 51 3.30 5.73 14.52
N THR A 52 3.68 4.82 15.43
CA THR A 52 3.26 4.86 16.84
C THR A 52 3.76 6.12 17.55
N LEU A 53 5.02 6.49 17.36
CA LEU A 53 5.60 7.71 17.95
C LEU A 53 4.92 8.98 17.42
N MET A 54 4.57 8.99 16.13
CA MET A 54 3.82 10.08 15.52
C MET A 54 2.34 10.10 15.93
N GLY A 55 1.82 9.02 16.54
CA GLY A 55 0.40 8.88 16.85
C GLY A 55 -0.50 8.77 15.61
N THR A 56 0.06 8.29 14.49
CA THR A 56 -0.62 8.26 13.19
C THR A 56 -1.02 6.84 12.77
N GLN A 57 -1.98 6.75 11.86
CA GLN A 57 -2.34 5.46 11.26
C GLN A 57 -1.25 5.02 10.27
N PHE A 58 -1.01 3.70 10.20
CA PHE A 58 0.04 3.09 9.38
C PHE A 58 -0.54 2.12 8.36
N GLY A 59 -0.11 2.25 7.11
CA GLY A 59 -0.47 1.33 6.02
C GLY A 59 0.76 0.69 5.39
N CYS A 60 0.72 -0.63 5.22
CA CYS A 60 1.68 -1.33 4.39
C CYS A 60 1.10 -2.61 3.79
N PHE A 61 0.70 -2.58 2.52
CA PHE A 61 0.12 -3.75 1.86
C PHE A 61 1.14 -4.59 1.07
N LYS A 62 2.42 -4.18 1.03
CA LYS A 62 3.46 -4.88 0.24
C LYS A 62 4.12 -6.09 0.90
N ARG A 63 4.31 -6.11 2.23
CA ARG A 63 5.09 -7.18 2.89
C ARG A 63 4.45 -8.57 2.77
N ILE A 64 3.16 -8.60 2.44
CA ILE A 64 2.44 -9.78 1.95
C ILE A 64 3.27 -10.53 0.91
N TRP A 65 3.78 -9.86 -0.13
CA TRP A 65 4.43 -10.55 -1.26
C TRP A 65 5.81 -11.14 -0.93
N ARG A 66 6.56 -10.54 0.00
CA ARG A 66 7.88 -11.05 0.40
C ARG A 66 7.76 -12.36 1.21
N LYS A 67 6.60 -12.60 1.86
CA LYS A 67 6.34 -13.76 2.76
C LYS A 67 5.29 -14.77 2.26
N VAL A 68 4.37 -14.37 1.39
CA VAL A 68 3.59 -15.23 0.46
C VAL A 68 4.51 -16.12 -0.42
N LYS A 69 5.82 -15.83 -0.40
CA LYS A 69 6.93 -16.57 -0.97
C LYS A 69 7.17 -17.98 -0.38
N THR A 70 6.59 -18.32 0.77
CA THR A 70 6.65 -19.68 1.33
C THR A 70 5.33 -20.39 1.07
N ASP A 71 5.25 -21.07 -0.06
CA ASP A 71 4.35 -22.20 -0.23
C ASP A 71 4.73 -22.91 -1.52
N LEU A 72 5.58 -23.92 -1.41
CA LEU A 72 5.65 -24.98 -2.42
C LEU A 72 6.38 -26.22 -1.88
N ASP A 73 5.97 -26.73 -0.72
CA ASP A 73 6.48 -28.01 -0.18
C ASP A 73 5.68 -29.24 -0.68
N VAL A 74 4.66 -29.03 -1.52
CA VAL A 74 3.67 -30.07 -1.87
C VAL A 74 3.96 -30.79 -3.21
N VAL A 75 5.07 -30.50 -3.89
CA VAL A 75 5.46 -31.27 -5.08
C VAL A 75 6.89 -31.77 -4.89
N HIS A 76 7.12 -33.08 -5.04
CA HIS A 76 8.39 -33.78 -4.85
C HIS A 76 9.38 -33.51 -6.03
N PRO A 77 10.45 -34.29 -6.23
CA PRO A 77 11.90 -33.96 -6.21
C PRO A 77 12.40 -32.72 -7.00
N LEU A 78 11.71 -32.30 -8.06
CA LEU A 78 12.10 -31.12 -8.86
C LEU A 78 12.07 -29.83 -8.01
N MET A 79 11.14 -29.77 -7.06
CA MET A 79 10.99 -28.67 -6.13
C MET A 79 12.05 -28.63 -5.02
N LEU A 80 12.66 -29.76 -4.65
CA LEU A 80 13.81 -29.76 -3.73
C LEU A 80 15.00 -29.01 -4.35
N LYS A 81 15.19 -29.17 -5.67
CA LYS A 81 16.20 -28.40 -6.44
C LYS A 81 15.82 -26.92 -6.60
N LEU A 82 14.52 -26.59 -6.63
CA LEU A 82 14.00 -25.23 -6.79
C LEU A 82 13.63 -24.53 -5.46
N ARG A 83 13.89 -25.15 -4.31
CA ARG A 83 13.43 -24.66 -2.99
C ARG A 83 13.99 -23.28 -2.64
N THR A 84 15.16 -22.95 -3.17
CA THR A 84 15.90 -21.70 -2.92
C THR A 84 15.42 -20.54 -3.79
N LEU A 85 14.58 -20.79 -4.80
CA LEU A 85 14.16 -19.79 -5.76
C LEU A 85 12.88 -19.06 -5.35
N SER A 86 12.76 -17.78 -5.73
CA SER A 86 11.53 -17.01 -5.55
C SER A 86 10.40 -17.55 -6.44
N GLN A 87 9.13 -17.36 -6.05
CA GLN A 87 7.99 -17.73 -6.90
C GLN A 87 8.02 -17.03 -8.27
N SER A 88 8.55 -15.80 -8.34
CA SER A 88 8.77 -15.10 -9.62
C SER A 88 9.77 -15.84 -10.51
N ALA A 89 10.84 -16.41 -9.93
CA ALA A 89 11.80 -17.23 -10.67
C ALA A 89 11.19 -18.58 -11.07
N LYS A 90 10.44 -19.23 -10.18
CA LYS A 90 9.71 -20.48 -10.47
C LYS A 90 8.69 -20.29 -11.59
N LEU A 91 7.94 -19.19 -11.58
CA LEU A 91 6.98 -18.83 -12.62
C LEU A 91 7.67 -18.62 -13.97
N ARG A 92 8.81 -17.91 -14.00
CA ARG A 92 9.61 -17.77 -15.23
C ARG A 92 10.10 -19.12 -15.73
N MET A 93 10.65 -19.96 -14.86
CA MET A 93 11.13 -21.30 -15.24
C MET A 93 9.98 -22.20 -15.74
N LEU A 94 8.82 -22.16 -15.11
CA LEU A 94 7.64 -22.91 -15.55
C LEU A 94 7.10 -22.41 -16.90
N LYS A 95 7.08 -21.09 -17.12
CA LYS A 95 6.73 -20.50 -18.42
C LYS A 95 7.71 -21.00 -19.49
N CYS A 96 9.01 -20.82 -19.27
CA CYS A 96 10.05 -21.30 -20.19
C CYS A 96 9.97 -22.81 -20.43
N TYR A 97 9.73 -23.62 -19.38
CA TYR A 97 9.58 -25.06 -19.53
C TYR A 97 8.43 -25.42 -20.49
N PHE A 98 7.26 -24.80 -20.33
CA PHE A 98 6.13 -25.08 -21.21
C PHE A 98 6.26 -24.49 -22.61
N GLU A 99 6.94 -23.35 -22.76
CA GLU A 99 7.31 -22.78 -24.06
C GLU A 99 8.29 -23.71 -24.80
N LEU A 100 9.31 -24.23 -24.11
CA LEU A 100 10.27 -25.16 -24.69
C LEU A 100 9.64 -26.52 -25.01
N LEU A 101 8.72 -27.01 -24.17
CA LEU A 101 8.06 -28.30 -24.37
C LEU A 101 7.28 -28.36 -25.70
N GLU A 102 6.82 -27.23 -26.24
CA GLU A 102 6.16 -27.15 -27.56
C GLU A 102 7.13 -27.37 -28.73
N HIS A 103 8.45 -27.26 -28.48
CA HIS A 103 9.51 -27.38 -29.48
C HIS A 103 10.36 -28.65 -29.32
N LEU A 104 10.13 -29.46 -28.28
CA LEU A 104 10.86 -30.71 -28.04
C LEU A 104 10.23 -31.86 -28.84
N ASP A 105 11.07 -32.69 -29.46
CA ASP A 105 10.62 -33.93 -30.08
C ASP A 105 10.30 -34.96 -28.98
N MET A 106 9.02 -35.27 -28.82
CA MET A 106 8.54 -36.22 -27.81
C MET A 106 8.83 -37.68 -28.19
N ASN A 107 9.32 -37.94 -29.40
CA ASN A 107 9.72 -39.26 -29.87
C ASN A 107 11.23 -39.53 -29.74
N ASP A 108 11.99 -38.54 -29.25
CA ASP A 108 13.41 -38.72 -28.94
C ASP A 108 13.55 -39.46 -27.61
N ASP A 109 13.86 -40.76 -27.70
CA ASP A 109 14.04 -41.66 -26.54
C ASP A 109 15.10 -41.15 -25.55
N THR A 110 16.05 -40.31 -25.98
CA THR A 110 17.05 -39.69 -25.09
C THR A 110 16.48 -38.55 -24.27
N LEU A 111 15.50 -37.80 -24.80
CA LEU A 111 14.86 -36.68 -24.12
C LEU A 111 13.75 -37.15 -23.16
N VAL A 112 13.06 -38.24 -23.49
CA VAL A 112 11.95 -38.79 -22.69
C VAL A 112 12.39 -39.13 -21.26
N GLU A 113 13.64 -39.57 -21.05
CA GLU A 113 14.18 -39.89 -19.72
C GLU A 113 14.31 -38.64 -18.81
N TYR A 114 14.52 -37.46 -19.38
CA TYR A 114 14.68 -36.20 -18.64
C TYR A 114 13.36 -35.44 -18.43
N LEU A 115 12.30 -35.80 -19.16
CA LEU A 115 11.02 -35.11 -19.09
C LEU A 115 10.17 -35.60 -17.90
N PRO A 116 9.51 -34.68 -17.17
CA PRO A 116 8.51 -35.06 -16.18
C PRO A 116 7.41 -35.94 -16.81
N PRO A 117 6.93 -36.97 -16.10
CA PRO A 117 5.87 -37.83 -16.62
C PRO A 117 4.59 -37.03 -16.90
N PRO A 118 3.70 -37.47 -17.82
CA PRO A 118 2.51 -36.74 -18.22
C PRO A 118 1.60 -36.30 -17.05
N ALA A 119 1.52 -37.11 -15.99
CA ALA A 119 0.80 -36.76 -14.77
C ALA A 119 1.44 -35.58 -14.00
N ALA A 120 2.78 -35.54 -13.91
CA ALA A 120 3.50 -34.41 -13.33
C ALA A 120 3.33 -33.16 -14.19
N ASN A 121 3.40 -33.28 -15.52
CA ASN A 121 3.14 -32.18 -16.44
C ASN A 121 1.75 -31.57 -16.28
N ARG A 122 0.70 -32.39 -16.10
CA ARG A 122 -0.65 -31.89 -15.79
C ARG A 122 -0.68 -31.08 -14.48
N ARG A 123 0.01 -31.54 -13.43
CA ARG A 123 0.12 -30.81 -12.15
C ARG A 123 0.90 -29.50 -12.30
N LEU A 124 2.01 -29.50 -13.05
CA LEU A 124 2.79 -28.28 -13.31
C LEU A 124 2.00 -27.26 -14.15
N ARG A 125 1.20 -27.70 -15.13
CA ARG A 125 0.29 -26.81 -15.88
C ARG A 125 -0.77 -26.17 -14.97
N ALA A 126 -1.37 -26.96 -14.07
CA ALA A 126 -2.32 -26.43 -13.09
C ALA A 126 -1.65 -25.40 -12.17
N LEU A 127 -0.45 -25.71 -11.64
CA LEU A 127 0.32 -24.79 -10.81
C LEU A 127 0.67 -23.49 -11.57
N LEU A 128 1.08 -23.57 -12.84
CA LEU A 128 1.36 -22.40 -13.65
C LEU A 128 0.12 -21.49 -13.78
N LYS A 129 -1.06 -22.07 -14.01
CA LYS A 129 -2.31 -21.30 -14.06
C LYS A 129 -2.58 -20.55 -12.75
N GLU A 130 -2.37 -21.21 -11.61
CA GLU A 130 -2.54 -20.58 -10.30
C GLU A 130 -1.51 -19.47 -10.05
N LEU A 131 -0.24 -19.71 -10.36
CA LEU A 131 0.81 -18.69 -10.22
C LEU A 131 0.60 -17.48 -11.14
N LYS A 132 -0.02 -17.66 -12.31
CA LYS A 132 -0.39 -16.54 -13.20
C LYS A 132 -1.46 -15.63 -12.57
N LYS A 133 -2.42 -16.19 -11.80
CA LYS A 133 -3.41 -15.38 -11.06
C LYS A 133 -2.75 -14.59 -9.92
N VAL A 134 -1.80 -15.20 -9.22
CA VAL A 134 -1.00 -14.50 -8.19
C VAL A 134 -0.18 -13.37 -8.82
N GLU A 135 0.45 -13.63 -9.97
CA GLU A 135 1.21 -12.61 -10.74
C GLU A 135 0.32 -11.46 -11.21
N SER A 136 -0.91 -11.73 -11.66
CA SER A 136 -1.82 -10.67 -12.11
C SER A 136 -2.22 -9.74 -10.96
N VAL A 137 -2.53 -10.29 -9.78
CA VAL A 137 -2.80 -9.47 -8.58
C VAL A 137 -1.56 -8.64 -8.21
N ALA A 138 -0.36 -9.23 -8.28
CA ALA A 138 0.89 -8.52 -8.01
C ALA A 138 1.09 -7.31 -8.93
N LYS A 139 0.89 -7.50 -10.24
CA LYS A 139 0.99 -6.43 -11.23
C LYS A 139 -0.08 -5.37 -11.03
N ALA A 140 -1.30 -5.78 -10.68
CA ALA A 140 -2.39 -4.85 -10.41
C ALA A 140 -2.07 -3.96 -9.19
N LEU A 141 -1.45 -4.50 -8.14
CA LEU A 141 -0.99 -3.73 -6.97
C LEU A 141 0.06 -2.68 -7.31
N GLU A 142 0.79 -2.84 -8.41
CA GLU A 142 1.74 -1.85 -8.95
C GLU A 142 1.06 -0.69 -9.69
N GLY A 143 -0.26 -0.73 -9.89
CA GLY A 143 -1.01 0.38 -10.48
C GLY A 143 -0.87 1.69 -9.66
N ALA A 144 -0.93 2.84 -10.35
CA ALA A 144 -0.92 4.15 -9.70
C ALA A 144 -2.27 4.53 -9.07
N GLU A 145 -3.37 4.05 -9.68
CA GLU A 145 -4.74 4.34 -9.29
C GLU A 145 -5.38 3.11 -8.63
N VAL A 146 -4.77 2.62 -7.56
CA VAL A 146 -5.27 1.46 -6.81
C VAL A 146 -5.76 1.93 -5.45
N THR A 147 -6.99 1.59 -5.09
CA THR A 147 -7.56 1.92 -3.78
C THR A 147 -7.44 0.76 -2.80
N LEU A 148 -7.62 1.03 -1.51
CA LEU A 148 -7.68 -0.02 -0.49
C LEU A 148 -8.84 -1.01 -0.72
N LEU A 149 -9.92 -0.56 -1.33
CA LEU A 149 -11.05 -1.41 -1.72
C LEU A 149 -10.63 -2.41 -2.80
N ASP A 150 -9.94 -1.95 -3.85
CA ASP A 150 -9.46 -2.82 -4.94
C ASP A 150 -8.54 -3.92 -4.39
N VAL A 151 -7.59 -3.53 -3.55
CA VAL A 151 -6.67 -4.47 -2.88
C VAL A 151 -7.44 -5.52 -2.09
N ARG A 152 -8.47 -5.11 -1.35
CA ARG A 152 -9.30 -6.03 -0.57
C ARG A 152 -10.04 -7.02 -1.47
N VAL A 153 -10.67 -6.54 -2.55
CA VAL A 153 -11.35 -7.39 -3.54
C VAL A 153 -10.39 -8.42 -4.14
N TRP A 154 -9.17 -8.00 -4.51
CA TRP A 154 -8.18 -8.91 -5.08
C TRP A 154 -7.64 -9.92 -4.06
N PHE A 155 -7.43 -9.51 -2.81
CA PHE A 155 -6.99 -10.40 -1.74
C PHE A 155 -8.07 -11.40 -1.34
N ASP A 156 -9.34 -10.99 -1.24
CA ASP A 156 -10.46 -11.90 -0.99
C ASP A 156 -10.58 -12.94 -2.11
N GLY A 157 -10.52 -12.50 -3.36
CA GLY A 157 -10.46 -13.40 -4.52
C GLY A 157 -9.28 -14.36 -4.44
N LEU A 158 -8.09 -13.88 -4.05
CA LEU A 158 -6.91 -14.71 -3.91
C LEU A 158 -7.03 -15.73 -2.76
N LEU A 159 -7.67 -15.38 -1.64
CA LEU A 159 -7.91 -16.29 -0.52
C LEU A 159 -8.82 -17.46 -0.90
N THR A 160 -9.80 -17.27 -1.80
CA THR A 160 -10.62 -18.39 -2.30
C THR A 160 -9.80 -19.45 -3.03
N ILE A 161 -8.68 -19.04 -3.62
CA ILE A 161 -7.80 -19.88 -4.43
C ILE A 161 -6.63 -20.42 -3.59
N LYS A 162 -6.13 -19.60 -2.66
CA LYS A 162 -4.96 -19.85 -1.83
C LYS A 162 -5.27 -19.50 -0.36
N PRO A 163 -6.06 -20.32 0.35
CA PRO A 163 -6.40 -20.08 1.76
C PRO A 163 -5.17 -19.98 2.66
N GLN A 164 -4.11 -20.71 2.34
CA GLN A 164 -2.77 -20.63 2.93
C GLN A 164 -2.18 -19.21 3.09
N TYR A 165 -2.64 -18.24 2.29
CA TYR A 165 -2.20 -16.84 2.40
C TYR A 165 -2.93 -16.04 3.47
N GLU A 166 -3.90 -16.62 4.18
CA GLU A 166 -4.68 -15.98 5.26
C GLU A 166 -3.78 -15.23 6.25
N ARG A 167 -2.69 -15.86 6.71
CA ARG A 167 -1.74 -15.23 7.65
C ARG A 167 -1.06 -13.97 7.14
N TYR A 168 -1.18 -13.68 5.84
CA TYR A 168 -0.59 -12.53 5.19
C TYR A 168 -1.67 -11.56 4.68
N ILE A 169 -2.69 -12.04 3.97
CA ILE A 169 -3.61 -11.18 3.23
C ILE A 169 -5.00 -11.08 3.86
N ASP A 170 -5.26 -11.81 4.93
CA ASP A 170 -6.50 -11.66 5.68
C ASP A 170 -6.56 -10.27 6.35
N PRO A 171 -7.73 -9.59 6.38
CA PRO A 171 -7.89 -8.28 7.02
C PRO A 171 -7.52 -8.28 8.52
N ARG A 172 -7.54 -9.45 9.16
CA ARG A 172 -7.21 -9.63 10.59
C ARG A 172 -5.89 -10.35 10.80
N ALA A 173 -5.09 -10.54 9.75
CA ALA A 173 -3.76 -11.11 9.88
C ALA A 173 -2.94 -10.28 10.87
N GLN A 174 -2.14 -10.94 11.72
CA GLN A 174 -1.31 -10.28 12.75
C GLN A 174 -0.32 -9.26 12.16
N ILE A 175 -0.04 -9.36 10.86
CA ILE A 175 0.84 -8.41 10.17
C ILE A 175 0.16 -7.06 9.89
N VAL A 176 -1.18 -7.02 9.90
CA VAL A 176 -1.97 -5.79 9.70
C VAL A 176 -1.84 -4.92 10.95
N HIS A 177 -1.38 -3.69 10.77
CA HIS A 177 -1.10 -2.79 11.89
C HIS A 177 -2.38 -2.25 12.53
N SER A 178 -3.30 -1.75 11.70
CA SER A 178 -4.55 -1.12 12.14
C SER A 178 -5.76 -1.77 11.44
N PRO A 179 -6.17 -2.99 11.82
CA PRO A 179 -7.26 -3.72 11.14
C PRO A 179 -8.58 -2.95 11.11
N GLY A 180 -8.91 -2.23 12.19
CA GLY A 180 -10.12 -1.41 12.27
C GLY A 180 -10.10 -0.23 11.30
N PHE A 181 -8.94 0.40 11.12
CA PHE A 181 -8.76 1.49 10.16
C PHE A 181 -8.88 0.98 8.72
N GLU A 182 -8.17 -0.09 8.35
CA GLU A 182 -8.23 -0.64 7.00
C GLU A 182 -9.65 -1.09 6.63
N ALA A 183 -10.35 -1.77 7.55
CA ALA A 183 -11.75 -2.16 7.35
C ALA A 183 -12.67 -0.94 7.19
N ALA A 184 -12.43 0.13 7.94
CA ALA A 184 -13.19 1.36 7.82
C ALA A 184 -12.98 2.03 6.44
N CYS A 185 -11.73 2.11 5.97
CA CYS A 185 -11.40 2.62 4.64
C CYS A 185 -12.11 1.84 3.54
N VAL A 186 -12.04 0.51 3.58
CA VAL A 186 -12.73 -0.37 2.60
C VAL A 186 -14.24 -0.11 2.60
N ARG A 187 -14.89 0.03 3.77
CA ARG A 187 -16.32 0.33 3.84
C ARG A 187 -16.67 1.68 3.24
N VAL A 188 -15.91 2.73 3.57
CA VAL A 188 -16.18 4.08 3.05
C VAL A 188 -15.98 4.13 1.54
N LEU A 189 -14.88 3.57 1.03
CA LEU A 189 -14.61 3.48 -0.40
C LEU A 189 -15.68 2.66 -1.15
N GLY A 190 -16.28 1.67 -0.48
CA GLY A 190 -17.40 0.89 -1.02
C GLY A 190 -18.77 1.57 -0.93
N GLY A 191 -18.87 2.81 -0.44
CA GLY A 191 -20.13 3.54 -0.29
C GLY A 191 -20.94 3.21 0.98
N ASP A 192 -20.41 2.38 1.88
CA ASP A 192 -21.09 1.85 3.06
C ASP A 192 -20.75 2.63 4.35
N ALA A 193 -20.42 3.93 4.23
CA ALA A 193 -20.01 4.78 5.35
C ALA A 193 -21.05 4.83 6.50
N GLY A 194 -22.34 4.69 6.20
CA GLY A 194 -23.41 4.66 7.21
C GLY A 194 -23.32 3.47 8.18
N ARG A 195 -22.66 2.37 7.77
CA ARG A 195 -22.56 1.12 8.54
C ARG A 195 -21.26 0.99 9.35
N LEU A 196 -20.45 2.05 9.41
CA LEU A 196 -19.22 2.06 10.20
C LEU A 196 -19.50 1.78 11.68
N LYS A 197 -18.75 0.84 12.26
CA LYS A 197 -18.78 0.54 13.70
C LYS A 197 -18.18 1.69 14.51
N ARG A 198 -18.49 1.79 15.81
CA ARG A 198 -17.96 2.85 16.70
C ARG A 198 -16.43 2.96 16.64
N ALA A 199 -15.72 1.83 16.70
CA ALA A 199 -14.25 1.79 16.62
C ALA A 199 -13.71 2.22 15.24
N GLU A 200 -14.42 1.87 14.17
CA GLU A 200 -14.07 2.25 12.79
C GLU A 200 -14.27 3.76 12.58
N ARG A 201 -15.37 4.32 13.11
CA ARG A 201 -15.62 5.77 13.09
C ARG A 201 -14.51 6.52 13.83
N ALA A 202 -14.15 6.07 15.04
CA ALA A 202 -13.08 6.68 15.82
C ALA A 202 -11.72 6.65 15.08
N ALA A 203 -11.42 5.57 14.34
CA ALA A 203 -10.19 5.46 13.56
C ALA A 203 -10.17 6.40 12.34
N LEU A 204 -11.32 6.72 11.76
CA LEU A 204 -11.46 7.63 10.62
C LEU A 204 -11.70 9.09 11.01
N GLU A 205 -11.87 9.39 12.29
CA GLU A 205 -12.14 10.75 12.77
C GLU A 205 -11.13 11.79 12.24
N PRO A 206 -9.80 11.51 12.21
CA PRO A 206 -8.82 12.45 11.66
C PRO A 206 -8.97 12.72 10.16
N PHE A 207 -9.68 11.86 9.43
CA PHE A 207 -9.89 11.94 7.98
C PHE A 207 -11.24 12.57 7.61
N ARG A 208 -12.07 12.95 8.58
CA ARG A 208 -13.33 13.65 8.32
C ARG A 208 -13.04 15.04 7.76
N HIS A 209 -13.80 15.43 6.75
CA HIS A 209 -13.66 16.77 6.16
C HIS A 209 -14.02 17.87 7.18
N ARG A 210 -13.04 18.68 7.57
CA ARG A 210 -13.18 19.73 8.62
C ARG A 210 -14.24 20.78 8.30
N GLN A 211 -14.60 20.98 7.03
CA GLN A 211 -15.66 21.94 6.65
C GLN A 211 -17.07 21.51 7.09
N ALA A 212 -17.28 20.26 7.50
CA ALA A 212 -18.56 19.83 8.08
C ALA A 212 -18.82 20.45 9.47
N GLU A 213 -17.78 20.92 10.16
CA GLU A 213 -17.85 21.54 11.49
C GLU A 213 -17.94 23.08 11.40
N ALA A 214 -17.16 23.73 10.52
CA ALA A 214 -17.20 25.19 10.37
C ALA A 214 -18.58 25.74 9.89
N ALA A 215 -19.34 24.94 9.12
CA ALA A 215 -20.71 25.30 8.73
C ALA A 215 -21.75 25.01 9.83
N GLY A 216 -21.36 24.28 10.89
CA GLY A 216 -22.18 24.03 12.08
C GLY A 216 -21.95 25.06 13.18
N GLU A 217 -20.73 25.55 13.33
CA GLU A 217 -20.36 26.48 14.41
C GLU A 217 -20.63 27.96 14.06
N ALA A 218 -20.66 28.34 12.78
CA ALA A 218 -20.96 29.73 12.37
C ALA A 218 -22.45 30.15 12.54
N ARG A 219 -23.27 29.37 13.26
CA ARG A 219 -24.66 29.72 13.61
C ARG A 219 -25.07 29.34 15.04
N GLU A 220 -24.12 29.17 15.95
CA GLU A 220 -24.41 29.06 17.39
C GLU A 220 -23.76 30.19 18.19
N ASP A 221 -23.88 31.43 17.71
CA ASP A 221 -23.78 32.62 18.57
C ASP A 221 -25.17 33.26 18.65
N GLY A 222 -25.96 32.79 19.61
CA GLY A 222 -27.29 33.31 19.87
C GLY A 222 -28.13 32.41 20.76
N GLU A 223 -27.94 32.57 22.07
CA GLU A 223 -28.85 32.19 23.17
C GLU A 223 -28.94 30.71 23.59
N GLY A 224 -28.57 30.45 24.84
CA GLY A 224 -29.25 29.46 25.68
C GLY A 224 -29.72 30.13 26.98
N PRO A 225 -30.48 29.45 27.86
CA PRO A 225 -31.09 28.13 27.73
C PRO A 225 -32.60 28.12 28.09
N SER A 226 -33.43 27.34 27.40
CA SER A 226 -34.67 26.85 28.02
C SER A 226 -34.96 25.42 27.58
N SER A 227 -34.80 24.50 28.51
CA SER A 227 -35.44 23.19 28.47
C SER A 227 -36.95 23.39 28.29
N SER A 228 -37.50 23.00 27.15
CA SER A 228 -38.93 22.70 27.04
C SER A 228 -39.10 21.36 26.33
N GLU A 229 -39.84 20.47 26.95
CA GLU A 229 -40.06 19.07 26.55
C GLU A 229 -41.02 18.91 25.36
N GLU A 230 -41.08 19.87 24.41
CA GLU A 230 -42.01 19.79 23.28
C GLU A 230 -41.42 20.28 21.96
N ASP A 231 -40.32 19.66 21.51
CA ASP A 231 -39.97 19.71 20.09
C ASP A 231 -41.07 18.98 19.29
N SER A 232 -41.88 19.71 18.51
CA SER A 232 -42.91 19.16 17.61
C SER A 232 -42.38 17.96 16.82
N PHE A 233 -43.21 16.91 16.66
CA PHE A 233 -42.85 15.68 15.94
C PHE A 233 -42.30 15.95 14.53
N VAL A 234 -42.78 17.02 13.88
CA VAL A 234 -42.29 17.47 12.58
C VAL A 234 -40.86 18.03 12.65
N VAL A 235 -40.53 18.78 13.71
CA VAL A 235 -39.19 19.30 13.96
C VAL A 235 -38.23 18.15 14.27
N GLN A 236 -38.66 17.12 15.01
CA GLN A 236 -37.88 15.91 15.22
C GLN A 236 -37.62 15.14 13.93
N LEU A 237 -38.64 14.99 13.06
CA LEU A 237 -38.48 14.34 11.74
C LEU A 237 -37.59 15.15 10.80
N GLN A 238 -37.69 16.49 10.82
CA GLN A 238 -36.83 17.38 10.03
C GLN A 238 -35.39 17.38 10.55
N LYS A 239 -35.16 17.35 11.88
CA LYS A 239 -33.85 17.13 12.49
C LYS A 239 -33.28 15.77 12.07
N ARG A 240 -34.06 14.69 12.18
CA ARG A 240 -33.65 13.35 11.71
C ARG A 240 -33.30 13.33 10.23
N ARG A 241 -34.07 14.03 9.38
CA ARG A 241 -33.79 14.17 7.93
C ARG A 241 -32.54 15.00 7.65
N ARG A 242 -32.29 16.09 8.40
CA ARG A 242 -31.06 16.89 8.30
C ARG A 242 -29.82 16.11 8.73
N ILE A 243 -29.93 15.33 9.81
CA ILE A 243 -28.85 14.47 10.30
C ILE A 243 -28.59 13.33 9.31
N ALA A 244 -29.64 12.72 8.74
CA ALA A 244 -29.51 11.70 7.69
C ALA A 244 -28.93 12.24 6.37
N ARG A 245 -29.09 13.56 6.08
CA ARG A 245 -28.51 14.21 4.89
C ARG A 245 -27.07 14.71 5.10
N LYS A 246 -26.58 14.86 6.34
CA LYS A 246 -25.16 15.14 6.61
C LYS A 246 -24.36 13.85 6.41
N GLU A 247 -24.15 13.47 5.16
CA GLU A 247 -23.15 12.45 4.84
C GLU A 247 -21.78 12.95 5.29
N VAL A 248 -21.15 12.18 6.18
CA VAL A 248 -19.76 12.45 6.57
C VAL A 248 -18.89 12.12 5.37
N LYS A 249 -18.23 13.14 4.82
CA LYS A 249 -17.29 12.99 3.70
C LYS A 249 -15.87 12.71 4.19
N TYR A 250 -15.19 11.84 3.45
CA TYR A 250 -13.84 11.35 3.73
C TYR A 250 -12.97 11.48 2.47
N ASP A 251 -12.73 12.71 2.04
CA ASP A 251 -12.16 13.00 0.70
C ASP A 251 -10.72 12.47 0.53
N LEU A 252 -9.96 12.35 1.62
CA LEU A 252 -8.55 11.94 1.59
C LEU A 252 -8.33 10.42 1.52
N LEU A 253 -9.36 9.59 1.74
CA LEU A 253 -9.18 8.14 1.79
C LEU A 253 -8.81 7.52 0.44
N ALA A 254 -9.33 8.09 -0.66
CA ALA A 254 -8.97 7.66 -2.01
C ALA A 254 -7.49 7.96 -2.34
N SER A 255 -6.89 8.96 -1.69
CA SER A 255 -5.48 9.31 -1.88
C SER A 255 -4.52 8.40 -1.10
N ILE A 256 -5.02 7.56 -0.20
CA ILE A 256 -4.18 6.61 0.54
C ILE A 256 -3.78 5.49 -0.39
N GLN A 257 -2.52 5.56 -0.84
CA GLN A 257 -1.92 4.53 -1.68
C GLN A 257 -1.76 3.23 -0.88
N PRO A 258 -2.30 2.09 -1.36
CA PRO A 258 -2.18 0.79 -0.69
C PRO A 258 -0.73 0.33 -0.61
N THR A 259 0.13 0.81 -1.49
CA THR A 259 1.50 0.33 -1.57
C THR A 259 2.47 1.49 -1.61
N SER A 260 3.61 1.32 -0.95
CA SER A 260 4.79 2.20 -1.16
C SER A 260 5.46 1.87 -2.52
N ASN A 261 4.66 1.68 -3.57
CA ASN A 261 5.15 1.37 -4.92
C ASN A 261 5.95 2.53 -5.51
N ILE A 262 5.59 3.77 -5.16
CA ILE A 262 6.32 4.96 -5.58
C ILE A 262 7.77 4.91 -5.12
N ALA A 263 8.04 4.57 -3.84
CA ALA A 263 9.41 4.49 -3.33
C ALA A 263 10.22 3.35 -3.97
N GLU A 264 9.64 2.16 -4.16
CA GLU A 264 10.35 1.05 -4.82
C GLU A 264 10.59 1.32 -6.31
N ARG A 265 9.63 1.95 -7.00
CA ARG A 265 9.81 2.42 -8.39
C ARG A 265 10.89 3.48 -8.46
N TYR A 266 10.91 4.42 -7.54
CA TYR A 266 11.93 5.45 -7.42
C TYR A 266 13.33 4.83 -7.34
N PHE A 267 13.55 3.85 -6.44
CA PHE A 267 14.84 3.17 -6.35
C PHE A 267 15.17 2.30 -7.56
N SER A 268 14.16 1.68 -8.19
CA SER A 268 14.34 0.88 -9.40
C SER A 268 14.71 1.75 -10.61
N VAL A 269 14.05 2.89 -10.76
CA VAL A 269 14.34 3.92 -11.76
C VAL A 269 15.74 4.46 -11.51
N ALA A 270 16.09 4.84 -10.28
CA ALA A 270 17.43 5.33 -9.96
C ALA A 270 18.53 4.35 -10.38
N ARG A 271 18.33 3.05 -10.09
CA ARG A 271 19.24 1.99 -10.52
C ARG A 271 19.27 1.82 -12.05
N ALA A 272 18.14 1.94 -12.73
CA ALA A 272 18.06 1.79 -14.18
C ALA A 272 18.67 2.99 -14.93
N THR A 273 18.46 4.21 -14.43
CA THR A 273 18.89 5.45 -15.08
C THR A 273 20.34 5.81 -14.78
N LEU A 274 20.84 5.50 -13.58
CA LEU A 274 22.20 5.87 -13.16
C LEU A 274 23.12 4.65 -12.97
N GLY A 275 22.61 3.43 -13.07
CA GLY A 275 23.45 2.22 -13.11
C GLY A 275 24.47 2.15 -11.96
N GLN A 276 25.75 2.04 -12.32
CA GLN A 276 26.88 2.05 -11.38
C GLN A 276 27.36 3.47 -11.03
N GLU A 277 27.07 4.47 -11.88
CA GLU A 277 27.44 5.89 -11.69
C GLU A 277 26.82 6.50 -10.43
N ARG A 278 25.74 5.90 -9.92
CA ARG A 278 25.15 6.27 -8.62
C ARG A 278 26.14 6.19 -7.44
N HIS A 279 27.18 5.36 -7.52
CA HIS A 279 28.21 5.27 -6.48
C HIS A 279 29.29 6.36 -6.63
N SER A 280 29.35 7.02 -7.80
CA SER A 280 30.24 8.15 -8.09
C SER A 280 29.59 9.50 -7.79
N LEU A 281 28.27 9.52 -7.58
CA LEU A 281 27.52 10.73 -7.22
C LEU A 281 27.48 10.92 -5.71
N GLN A 282 27.59 12.17 -5.27
CA GLN A 282 27.23 12.50 -3.90
C GLN A 282 25.74 12.19 -3.66
N PRO A 283 25.36 11.66 -2.49
CA PRO A 283 23.97 11.29 -2.19
C PRO A 283 22.98 12.42 -2.44
N ILE A 284 23.35 13.65 -2.10
CA ILE A 284 22.52 14.85 -2.31
C ILE A 284 22.26 15.14 -3.80
N THR A 285 23.25 14.93 -4.66
CA THR A 285 23.12 15.12 -6.11
C THR A 285 22.22 14.05 -6.72
N LEU A 286 22.39 12.80 -6.28
CA LEU A 286 21.53 11.69 -6.67
C LEU A 286 20.07 11.95 -6.26
N GLU A 287 19.85 12.46 -5.05
CA GLU A 287 18.53 12.79 -4.53
C GLU A 287 17.86 13.91 -5.33
N ILE A 288 18.56 15.02 -5.61
CA ILE A 288 18.02 16.14 -6.40
C ILE A 288 17.62 15.66 -7.81
N ILE A 289 18.48 14.90 -8.49
CA ILE A 289 18.19 14.36 -9.83
C ILE A 289 16.92 13.50 -9.80
N MET A 290 16.81 12.62 -8.81
CA MET A 290 15.67 11.72 -8.70
C MET A 290 14.38 12.44 -8.27
N PHE A 291 14.46 13.38 -7.34
CA PHE A 291 13.35 14.22 -6.92
C PHE A 291 12.78 15.02 -8.09
N LEU A 292 13.64 15.66 -8.88
CA LEU A 292 13.24 16.38 -10.08
C LEU A 292 12.57 15.44 -11.08
N ARG A 293 13.15 14.27 -11.38
CA ARG A 293 12.53 13.30 -12.30
C ARG A 293 11.17 12.81 -11.81
N GLN A 294 11.03 12.51 -10.52
CA GLN A 294 9.77 12.03 -9.96
C GLN A 294 8.68 13.09 -10.00
N ASN A 295 9.06 14.36 -9.86
CA ASN A 295 8.16 15.50 -9.87
C ASN A 295 8.15 16.24 -11.22
N ALA A 296 8.55 15.59 -12.33
CA ALA A 296 8.68 16.23 -13.65
C ALA A 296 7.40 16.91 -14.17
N GLY A 297 6.22 16.53 -13.66
CA GLY A 297 4.96 17.20 -13.96
C GLY A 297 4.73 18.52 -13.23
N TYR A 298 5.54 18.84 -12.21
CA TYR A 298 5.40 20.03 -11.35
C TYR A 298 6.38 21.16 -11.69
N TRP A 299 7.32 20.94 -12.60
CA TRP A 299 8.29 21.96 -13.00
C TRP A 299 8.55 21.89 -14.50
N ASN A 300 8.85 23.04 -15.07
CA ASN A 300 9.26 23.22 -16.46
C ASN A 300 10.40 24.25 -16.51
N ALA A 301 10.96 24.51 -17.70
CA ALA A 301 12.05 25.48 -17.87
C ALA A 301 11.73 26.84 -17.24
N GLN A 302 10.48 27.32 -17.40
CA GLN A 302 10.02 28.58 -16.80
C GLN A 302 10.05 28.56 -15.27
N THR A 303 9.72 27.43 -14.65
CA THR A 303 9.73 27.27 -13.18
C THR A 303 11.16 27.33 -12.65
N VAL A 304 12.12 26.76 -13.39
CA VAL A 304 13.54 26.78 -13.03
C VAL A 304 14.12 28.18 -13.21
N ASP A 305 13.82 28.86 -14.31
CA ASP A 305 14.29 30.23 -14.58
C ASP A 305 13.80 31.24 -13.54
N ASN A 306 12.57 31.07 -13.04
CA ASN A 306 12.03 31.92 -11.99
C ASN A 306 12.67 31.67 -10.60
N ALA A 307 13.27 30.50 -10.38
CA ALA A 307 13.89 30.11 -9.11
C ALA A 307 15.39 30.45 -9.05
N THR A 308 16.00 30.79 -10.19
CA THR A 308 17.43 31.15 -10.32
C THR A 308 17.68 32.66 -10.45
N GLN A 309 16.63 33.49 -10.40
CA GLN A 309 16.71 34.95 -10.24
C GLN A 309 16.73 35.35 -8.76
#